data_AF-A0A7X2I8N4-F1
#
_entry.id   AF-A0A7X2I8N4-F1
#
_cell.length_a   1.000
_cell.length_b   1.000
_cell.length_c   1.000
_cell.angle_alpha   90.00
_cell.angle_beta   90.00
_cell.angle_gamma   90.00
#
_symmetry.space_group_name_H-M   'P 1'
#
loop_
_entity.id
_entity.type
_entity.pdbx_description
1 polymer ?
#
loop_
_entity_poly.entity_id
_entity_poly.type
_entity_poly.pdbx_seq_one_letter_code
_entity_poly.pdbx_strand_id
1 'polypeptide(L)'
;MNNVTRFLKTFGINVLAAYLFYAWKFEASEGSGNIVLFWFWFGAVFGILVMFLPASGKQPKRIKWIDAVNATANLLFVVGFAYFGHFLLAACCALGALGWRIYRDRFDDEGLPLPKEEV
;
A
#
# COMPACT_ATOMS: atom_id res chain seq x y z
N MET A 1 -12.53 -11.90 9.84
CA MET A 1 -12.14 -10.61 10.45
C MET A 1 -13.14 -9.54 10.02
N ASN A 2 -13.78 -8.84 10.96
CA ASN A 2 -14.76 -7.79 10.66
C ASN A 2 -14.10 -6.60 9.95
N ASN A 3 -14.86 -5.87 9.12
CA ASN A 3 -14.43 -4.67 8.39
C ASN A 3 -13.86 -3.59 9.32
N VAL A 4 -14.44 -3.46 10.52
CA VAL A 4 -13.95 -2.54 11.56
C VAL A 4 -12.54 -2.91 12.00
N THR A 5 -12.29 -4.19 12.27
CA THR A 5 -10.95 -4.67 12.67
C THR A 5 -9.92 -4.47 11.56
N ARG A 6 -10.31 -4.69 10.29
CA ARG A 6 -9.45 -4.39 9.13
C ARG A 6 -9.09 -2.91 9.08
N PHE A 7 -10.08 -2.04 9.21
CA PHE A 7 -9.85 -0.60 9.23
C PHE A 7 -8.94 -0.17 10.37
N LEU A 8 -9.22 -0.58 11.62
CA LEU A 8 -8.43 -0.20 12.77
C LEU A 8 -6.97 -0.62 12.62
N LYS A 9 -6.71 -1.81 12.06
CA LYS A 9 -5.35 -2.26 11.74
C LYS A 9 -4.70 -1.36 10.69
N THR A 10 -5.37 -1.13 9.56
CA THR A 10 -4.86 -0.29 8.49
C THR A 10 -4.59 1.14 8.97
N PHE A 11 -5.52 1.73 9.70
CA PHE A 11 -5.39 3.06 10.26
C PHE A 11 -4.24 3.12 11.26
N GLY A 12 -4.17 2.17 12.21
CA GLY A 12 -3.10 2.10 13.20
C GLY A 12 -1.72 1.95 12.58
N ILE A 13 -1.57 1.15 11.51
CA ILE A 13 -0.31 1.00 10.77
C ILE A 13 0.10 2.33 10.13
N ASN A 14 -0.83 3.03 9.47
CA ASN A 14 -0.55 4.32 8.84
C ASN A 14 -0.19 5.40 9.87
N VAL A 15 -0.87 5.44 11.01
CA VAL A 15 -0.56 6.36 12.12
C VAL A 15 0.81 6.07 12.71
N LEU A 16 1.15 4.79 12.94
CA LEU A 16 2.47 4.41 13.44
C LEU A 16 3.58 4.79 12.45
N ALA A 17 3.37 4.55 11.15
CA ALA A 17 4.32 4.93 10.11
C ALA A 17 4.52 6.46 10.06
N ALA A 18 3.43 7.23 10.17
CA ALA A 18 3.50 8.69 10.23
C ALA A 18 4.24 9.18 11.48
N TYR A 19 4.01 8.55 12.64
CA TYR A 19 4.73 8.88 13.87
C TYR A 19 6.22 8.57 13.77
N LEU A 20 6.61 7.39 13.25
CA LEU A 20 8.02 7.04 13.06
C LEU A 20 8.71 7.96 12.06
N PHE A 21 8.01 8.36 11.00
CA PHE A 21 8.51 9.36 10.07
C PHE A 21 8.71 10.72 10.74
N TYR A 22 7.75 11.14 11.57
CA TYR A 22 7.87 12.37 12.36
C TYR A 22 9.05 12.31 13.33
N ALA A 23 9.15 11.26 14.15
CA ALA A 23 10.23 11.07 15.11
C ALA A 23 11.61 11.04 14.42
N TRP A 24 11.69 10.48 13.22
CA TRP A 24 12.92 10.53 12.44
C TRP A 24 13.26 11.94 11.96
N LYS A 25 12.32 12.64 11.31
CA LYS A 25 12.61 13.92 10.65
C LYS A 25 12.63 15.13 11.58
N PHE A 26 11.86 15.10 12.66
CA PHE A 26 11.69 16.23 13.56
C PHE A 26 12.30 16.01 14.95
N GLU A 27 12.37 14.76 15.42
CA GLU A 27 13.01 14.44 16.72
C GLU A 27 14.42 13.84 16.57
N ALA A 28 14.93 13.72 15.34
CA ALA A 28 16.25 13.17 15.02
C ALA A 28 16.51 11.76 15.56
N SER A 29 15.46 10.97 15.78
CA SER A 29 15.58 9.57 16.21
C SER A 29 16.00 8.69 15.02
N GLU A 30 17.30 8.37 14.95
CA GLU A 30 17.84 7.50 13.89
C GLU A 30 17.21 6.10 13.90
N GLY A 31 16.90 5.57 15.09
CA GLY A 31 16.23 4.27 15.23
C GLY A 31 14.86 4.25 14.57
N SER A 32 14.06 5.31 14.73
CA SER A 32 12.78 5.47 14.04
C SER A 32 12.96 5.57 12.53
N GLY A 33 14.01 6.26 12.08
CA GLY A 33 14.40 6.36 10.68
C GLY A 33 14.68 5.02 10.03
N ASN A 34 15.49 4.18 10.70
CA ASN A 34 15.82 2.84 10.20
C ASN A 34 14.59 1.95 10.07
N ILE A 35 13.70 1.97 11.07
CA ILE A 35 12.46 1.18 11.06
C ILE A 35 11.55 1.64 9.92
N VAL A 36 11.30 2.95 9.79
CA VAL A 36 10.39 3.48 8.77
C VAL A 36 10.94 3.22 7.36
N LEU A 37 12.23 3.49 7.12
CA LEU A 37 12.87 3.24 5.84
C LEU A 37 12.82 1.77 5.46
N PHE A 38 13.13 0.85 6.39
CA PHE A 38 13.06 -0.58 6.15
C PHE A 38 11.65 -1.00 5.69
N TRP A 39 10.61 -0.58 6.41
CA TRP A 39 9.23 -0.98 6.08
C TRP A 39 8.76 -0.44 4.74
N PHE A 40 9.08 0.82 4.42
CA PHE A 40 8.70 1.39 3.12
C PHE A 40 9.46 0.78 1.96
N TRP A 41 10.75 0.48 2.13
CA TRP A 41 11.53 -0.26 1.13
C TRP A 41 10.98 -1.67 0.91
N PHE A 42 10.75 -2.40 2.00
CA PHE A 42 10.21 -3.75 1.94
C PHE A 42 8.84 -3.78 1.25
N GLY A 43 7.93 -2.89 1.65
CA GLY A 43 6.61 -2.77 1.04
C GLY A 43 6.66 -2.37 -0.43
N ALA A 44 7.55 -1.45 -0.80
CA ALA A 44 7.75 -1.03 -2.19
C ALA A 44 8.24 -2.19 -3.08
N VAL A 45 9.30 -2.89 -2.65
CA VAL A 45 9.85 -4.03 -3.39
C VAL A 45 8.80 -5.13 -3.54
N PHE A 46 8.10 -5.47 -2.46
CA PHE A 46 7.05 -6.48 -2.51
C PHE A 46 5.89 -6.07 -3.44
N GLY A 47 5.47 -4.80 -3.38
CA GLY A 47 4.43 -4.25 -4.26
C GLY A 47 4.82 -4.25 -5.74
N ILE A 48 6.11 -4.11 -6.06
CA ILE A 48 6.61 -4.26 -7.44
C ILE A 48 6.62 -5.74 -7.84
N LEU A 49 7.15 -6.62 -6.98
CA LEU A 49 7.26 -8.06 -7.28
C LEU A 49 5.89 -8.71 -7.52
N VAL A 50 4.86 -8.28 -6.79
CA VAL A 50 3.50 -8.81 -6.95
C VAL A 50 2.92 -8.57 -8.35
N MET A 51 3.43 -7.59 -9.10
CA MET A 51 3.02 -7.35 -10.50
C MET A 51 3.33 -8.52 -11.42
N PHE A 52 4.32 -9.33 -11.08
CA PHE A 52 4.75 -10.46 -11.89
C PHE A 52 4.08 -11.77 -11.47
N LEU A 53 3.33 -11.77 -10.37
CA LEU A 53 2.59 -12.95 -9.94
C LEU A 53 1.28 -13.09 -10.72
N PRO A 54 0.91 -14.32 -11.14
CA PRO A 54 -0.40 -14.57 -11.71
C PRO A 54 -1.48 -14.27 -10.67
N ALA A 55 -2.55 -13.60 -11.09
CA ALA A 55 -3.76 -13.55 -10.30
C ALA A 55 -4.33 -14.98 -10.26
N SER A 56 -4.48 -15.54 -9.06
CA SER A 56 -5.17 -16.82 -8.90
C SER A 56 -5.84 -16.88 -7.53
N GLY A 57 -7.11 -17.27 -7.52
CA GLY A 57 -7.91 -17.41 -6.30
C GLY A 57 -8.91 -16.26 -6.04
N LYS A 58 -9.62 -16.37 -4.90
CA LYS A 58 -10.67 -15.42 -4.52
C LYS A 58 -10.10 -14.26 -3.71
N GLN A 59 -10.25 -13.03 -4.20
CA GLN A 59 -9.94 -11.83 -3.41
C GLN A 59 -10.99 -11.59 -2.32
N PRO A 60 -10.59 -11.07 -1.15
CA PRO A 60 -11.55 -10.62 -0.13
C PRO A 60 -12.39 -9.44 -0.63
N LYS A 61 -13.66 -9.39 -0.21
CA LYS A 61 -14.59 -8.30 -0.56
C LYS A 61 -13.98 -6.91 -0.35
N ARG A 62 -14.06 -6.09 -1.39
CA ARG A 62 -13.54 -4.73 -1.49
C ARG A 62 -14.24 -3.78 -0.54
N ILE A 63 -13.46 -2.95 0.15
CA ILE A 63 -13.96 -1.88 1.01
C ILE A 63 -13.43 -0.56 0.46
N LYS A 64 -14.21 0.08 -0.41
CA LYS A 64 -13.79 1.25 -1.22
C LYS A 64 -13.15 2.37 -0.39
N TRP A 65 -13.67 2.62 0.81
CA TRP A 65 -13.17 3.69 1.67
C TRP A 65 -11.83 3.35 2.33
N ILE A 66 -11.54 2.08 2.65
CA ILE A 66 -10.22 1.65 3.14
C ILE A 66 -9.18 1.77 2.04
N ASP A 67 -9.56 1.43 0.80
CA ASP A 67 -8.70 1.64 -0.38
C ASP A 67 -8.37 3.13 -0.56
N ALA A 68 -9.35 4.01 -0.40
CA ALA A 68 -9.14 5.46 -0.48
C ALA A 68 -8.18 5.95 0.61
N VAL A 69 -8.37 5.53 1.87
CA VAL A 69 -7.48 5.89 3.00
C VAL A 69 -6.04 5.46 2.71
N ASN A 70 -5.83 4.23 2.22
CA ASN A 70 -4.51 3.73 1.88
C ASN A 70 -3.89 4.49 0.70
N ALA A 71 -4.67 4.81 -0.33
CA ALA A 71 -4.18 5.58 -1.46
C ALA A 71 -3.73 6.98 -1.03
N THR A 72 -4.51 7.66 -0.18
CA THR A 72 -4.15 8.97 0.38
C THR A 72 -2.91 8.88 1.25
N ALA A 73 -2.83 7.90 2.16
CA ALA A 73 -1.66 7.71 3.01
C ALA A 73 -0.39 7.45 2.18
N ASN A 74 -0.46 6.56 1.18
CA ASN A 74 0.65 6.30 0.27
C ASN A 74 1.09 7.56 -0.49
N LEU A 75 0.14 8.36 -0.99
CA LEU A 75 0.46 9.62 -1.66
C LEU A 75 1.20 10.58 -0.72
N LEU A 76 0.74 10.71 0.52
CA LEU A 76 1.39 11.55 1.53
C LEU A 76 2.81 11.07 1.83
N PHE A 77 3.04 9.77 1.95
CA PHE A 77 4.38 9.22 2.16
C PHE A 77 5.29 9.44 0.94
N VAL A 78 4.80 9.24 -0.28
CA VAL A 78 5.57 9.49 -1.51
C VAL A 78 6.00 10.96 -1.58
N VAL A 79 5.06 11.89 -1.37
CA VAL A 79 5.34 13.33 -1.37
C VAL A 79 6.30 13.69 -0.23
N GLY A 80 6.08 13.13 0.96
CA GLY A 80 6.94 13.33 2.13
C GLY A 80 8.38 12.89 1.86
N PHE A 81 8.60 11.66 1.37
CA PHE A 81 9.94 11.18 1.05
C PHE A 81 10.61 12.03 -0.04
N ALA A 82 9.89 12.41 -1.09
CA ALA A 82 10.42 13.29 -2.13
C ALA A 82 10.83 14.66 -1.57
N TYR A 83 10.00 15.26 -0.69
CA TYR A 83 10.28 16.54 -0.06
C TYR A 83 11.59 16.53 0.76
N PHE A 84 11.87 15.43 1.47
CA PHE A 84 13.11 15.26 2.24
C PHE A 84 14.27 14.65 1.44
N GLY A 85 14.20 14.62 0.10
CA GLY A 85 15.28 14.18 -0.79
C GLY A 85 15.43 12.66 -0.97
N HIS A 86 14.50 11.85 -0.45
CA HIS A 86 14.49 10.39 -0.59
C HIS A 86 13.81 9.97 -1.90
N PHE A 87 14.29 10.51 -3.04
CA PHE A 87 13.64 10.35 -4.34
C PHE A 87 13.53 8.90 -4.81
N LEU A 88 14.59 8.11 -4.59
CA LEU A 88 14.60 6.71 -4.98
C LEU A 88 13.52 5.92 -4.20
N LEU A 89 13.44 6.13 -2.89
CA LEU A 89 12.40 5.50 -2.07
C LEU A 89 11.01 5.98 -2.48
N ALA A 90 10.82 7.28 -2.72
CA ALA A 90 9.54 7.82 -3.18
C ALA A 90 9.09 7.17 -4.50
N ALA A 91 10.00 7.02 -5.47
CA ALA A 91 9.73 6.35 -6.74
C ALA A 91 9.39 4.87 -6.52
N CYS A 92 10.15 4.15 -5.69
CA CYS A 92 9.87 2.76 -5.36
C CYS A 92 8.50 2.59 -4.68
N CYS A 93 8.14 3.45 -3.72
CA CYS A 93 6.83 3.42 -3.08
C CYS A 93 5.69 3.71 -4.08
N ALA A 94 5.88 4.65 -5.00
CA ALA A 94 4.89 4.93 -6.05
C ALA A 94 4.71 3.73 -7.00
N LEU A 95 5.81 3.11 -7.44
CA LEU A 95 5.76 1.91 -8.29
C LEU A 95 5.18 0.71 -7.55
N GLY A 96 5.50 0.52 -6.27
CA GLY A 96 4.94 -0.55 -5.45
C GLY A 96 3.43 -0.38 -5.23
N ALA A 97 2.96 0.84 -5.00
CA ALA A 97 1.54 1.14 -4.88
C ALA A 97 0.79 0.92 -6.21
N LEU A 98 1.39 1.34 -7.33
CA LEU A 98 0.86 1.08 -8.66
C LEU A 98 0.83 -0.42 -8.97
N GLY A 99 1.88 -1.15 -8.60
CA GLY A 99 1.99 -2.57 -8.83
C GLY A 99 0.98 -3.40 -8.05
N TRP A 100 0.78 -3.04 -6.78
CA TRP A 100 -0.28 -3.60 -5.97
C TRP A 100 -1.66 -3.35 -6.58
N ARG A 101 -1.90 -2.15 -7.12
CA ARG A 101 -3.16 -1.81 -7.79
C ARG A 101 -3.37 -2.64 -9.05
N ILE A 102 -2.38 -2.74 -9.94
CA ILE A 102 -2.45 -3.55 -11.16
C ILE A 102 -2.68 -5.02 -10.83
N TYR A 103 -1.93 -5.55 -9.85
CA TYR A 103 -2.13 -6.93 -9.40
C TYR A 103 -3.56 -7.17 -8.93
N ARG A 104 -4.13 -6.24 -8.16
CA ARG A 104 -5.51 -6.33 -7.69
C ARG A 104 -6.54 -6.21 -8.81
N ASP A 105 -6.37 -5.28 -9.73
CA ASP A 105 -7.30 -5.05 -10.84
C ASP A 105 -7.42 -6.31 -11.72
N ARG A 106 -6.32 -7.06 -11.92
CA ARG A 106 -6.35 -8.36 -12.62
C ARG A 106 -7.28 -9.41 -11.99
N PHE A 107 -7.45 -9.40 -10.66
CA PHE A 107 -8.41 -10.31 -10.01
C PHE A 107 -9.86 -9.89 -10.21
N ASP A 108 -10.11 -8.59 -10.35
CA ASP A 108 -11.46 -8.09 -10.62
C ASP A 108 -11.87 -8.45 -12.06
N ASP A 109 -10.92 -8.43 -13.01
CA ASP A 109 -11.14 -8.85 -14.41
C ASP A 109 -11.32 -10.38 -14.55
N GLU A 110 -10.54 -11.20 -13.84
CA GLU A 110 -10.72 -12.67 -13.81
C GLU A 110 -11.97 -13.13 -13.05
N GLY A 111 -12.62 -12.23 -12.30
CA GLY A 111 -13.87 -12.44 -11.60
C GLY A 111 -15.14 -12.21 -12.43
N LEU A 112 -15.02 -11.97 -13.74
CA LEU A 112 -16.17 -11.80 -14.64
C LEU A 112 -17.08 -13.04 -14.60
N PRO A 113 -18.41 -12.89 -14.36
CA PRO A 113 -19.33 -14.00 -14.48
C PRO A 113 -19.29 -14.54 -15.92
N LEU A 114 -19.26 -15.87 -16.06
CA LEU A 114 -19.48 -16.53 -17.35
C LEU A 114 -20.72 -15.91 -18.01
N PRO A 115 -20.70 -15.67 -19.34
CA PRO A 115 -21.86 -15.14 -20.05
C PRO A 115 -23.07 -15.98 -19.66
N LYS A 116 -24.12 -15.33 -19.17
CA LYS A 116 -25.39 -15.99 -18.89
C LYS A 116 -25.79 -16.67 -20.19
N GLU A 117 -25.87 -18.00 -20.19
CA GLU A 117 -26.45 -18.74 -21.30
C GLU A 117 -27.79 -18.06 -21.63
N GLU A 118 -27.89 -17.53 -22.83
CA GLU A 118 -29.14 -16.98 -23.36
C GLU A 118 -30.13 -18.15 -23.39
N VAL A 119 -31.17 -18.03 -22.57
CA VAL A 119 -32.32 -18.96 -22.49
C VAL A 119 -33.23 -18.70 -23.68
#